data_AF-A0A7G2IP71-F1
#
_entry.id   AF-A0A7G2IP71-F1
#
_cell.length_a   1.000
_cell.length_b   1.000
_cell.length_c   1.000
_cell.angle_alpha   90.00
_cell.angle_beta   90.00
_cell.angle_gamma   90.00
#
_symmetry.space_group_name_H-M   'P 1'
#
loop_
_entity.id
_entity.type
_entity.pdbx_description
1 polymer ?
#
loop_
_entity_poly.entity_id
_entity_poly.type
_entity_poly.pdbx_seq_one_letter_code
_entity_poly.pdbx_strand_id
1 'polypeptide(L)'
;MKYVFIEKYQAEFTIKAMCRVLRVARSGWYAWCSRRHQINTRQQFRLACDAAVLRAFTDAKQRYGAPRLADELPAYNIKTIAGSLRRQGLRAKAARKFSPVSYREHGLPVSENLLKQDFYASGPNQKWSGDITYLRTDEGWLYLAVVIDLWSRAVIGWSMAPRMTAQLTCDALQMALWRRKRPKKSHCSY
;
A
#
# COMPACT_ATOMS: atom_id res chain seq x y z
N MET A 1 -38.73 16.65 8.84
CA MET A 1 -38.42 17.49 10.02
C MET A 1 -39.61 17.78 10.95
N LYS A 2 -40.88 17.66 10.53
CA LYS A 2 -42.05 17.95 11.41
C LYS A 2 -42.22 16.99 12.60
N TYR A 3 -42.03 15.69 12.41
CA TYR A 3 -42.18 14.72 13.51
C TYR A 3 -41.05 14.82 14.55
N VAL A 4 -39.80 15.04 14.13
CA VAL A 4 -38.67 15.27 15.06
C VAL A 4 -38.94 16.48 15.99
N PHE A 5 -39.58 17.53 15.49
CA PHE A 5 -40.01 18.66 16.31
C PHE A 5 -41.06 18.25 17.36
N ILE A 6 -42.07 17.47 16.97
CA ILE A 6 -43.09 16.96 17.90
C ILE A 6 -42.44 16.10 18.99
N GLU A 7 -41.46 15.25 18.65
CA GLU A 7 -40.71 14.43 19.61
C GLU A 7 -39.98 15.28 20.65
N LYS A 8 -39.31 16.34 20.19
CA LYS A 8 -38.51 17.21 21.05
C LYS A 8 -39.35 17.96 22.09
N TYR A 9 -40.55 18.38 21.73
CA TYR A 9 -41.40 19.26 22.55
C TYR A 9 -42.65 18.57 23.12
N GLN A 10 -42.72 17.23 23.08
CA GLN A 10 -43.88 16.46 23.58
C GLN A 10 -44.10 16.56 25.10
N ALA A 11 -43.07 16.95 25.86
CA ALA A 11 -43.17 17.20 27.30
C ALA A 11 -43.76 18.59 27.63
N GLU A 12 -43.65 19.54 26.68
CA GLU A 12 -44.07 20.93 26.86
C GLU A 12 -45.45 21.20 26.24
N PHE A 13 -45.78 20.53 25.12
CA PHE A 13 -47.03 20.75 24.39
C PHE A 13 -47.74 19.43 24.07
N THR A 14 -49.07 19.49 23.98
CA THR A 14 -49.85 18.30 23.59
C THR A 14 -49.61 17.93 22.13
N ILE A 15 -49.46 16.62 21.86
CA ILE A 15 -49.31 16.07 20.49
C ILE A 15 -50.45 16.55 19.58
N LYS A 16 -51.68 16.63 20.09
CA LYS A 16 -52.85 17.09 19.34
C LYS A 16 -52.70 18.54 18.86
N ALA A 17 -52.21 19.43 19.73
CA ALA A 17 -51.98 20.84 19.38
C ALA A 17 -50.85 20.97 18.35
N MET A 18 -49.73 20.29 18.58
CA MET A 18 -48.59 20.32 17.65
C MET A 18 -48.94 19.74 16.28
N CYS A 19 -49.66 18.61 16.20
CA CYS A 19 -50.12 18.03 14.94
C CYS A 19 -51.02 19.01 14.15
N ARG A 20 -51.90 19.73 14.84
CA ARG A 20 -52.78 20.74 14.24
C ARG A 20 -51.98 21.93 13.68
N VAL A 21 -51.09 22.50 14.49
CA VAL A 21 -50.25 23.65 14.11
C VAL A 21 -49.32 23.31 12.94
N LEU A 22 -48.68 22.14 12.99
CA LEU A 22 -47.73 21.70 11.95
C LEU A 22 -48.42 21.11 10.71
N ARG A 23 -49.75 21.03 10.71
CA ARG A 23 -50.60 20.47 9.65
C ARG A 23 -50.16 19.05 9.27
N VAL A 24 -50.08 18.16 10.26
CA VAL A 24 -49.78 16.73 10.09
C VAL A 24 -50.84 15.85 10.75
N ALA A 25 -51.10 14.67 10.19
CA ALA A 25 -52.03 13.73 10.78
C ALA A 25 -51.47 13.13 12.07
N ARG A 26 -52.31 13.02 13.11
CA ARG A 26 -51.93 12.39 14.39
C ARG A 26 -51.58 10.90 14.22
N SER A 27 -52.28 10.19 13.33
CA SER A 27 -51.94 8.81 12.96
C SER A 27 -50.55 8.71 12.30
N GLY A 28 -50.15 9.72 11.52
CA GLY A 28 -48.83 9.80 10.91
C GLY A 28 -47.70 9.96 11.93
N TRP A 29 -47.94 10.69 13.03
CA TRP A 29 -47.01 10.80 14.15
C TRP A 29 -46.75 9.44 14.81
N TYR A 30 -47.81 8.73 15.21
CA TYR A 30 -47.64 7.41 15.84
C TYR A 30 -47.05 6.38 14.89
N ALA A 31 -47.45 6.36 13.62
CA ALA A 31 -46.84 5.49 12.61
C ALA A 31 -45.34 5.80 12.42
N TRP A 32 -44.95 7.07 12.48
CA TRP A 32 -43.55 7.49 12.45
C TRP A 32 -42.79 7.03 13.70
N CYS A 33 -43.36 7.17 14.90
CA CYS A 33 -42.77 6.67 16.15
C CYS A 33 -42.53 5.15 16.10
N SER A 34 -43.51 4.39 15.60
CA SER A 34 -43.40 2.94 15.43
C SER A 34 -42.33 2.54 14.40
N ARG A 35 -42.26 3.24 13.26
CA ARG A 35 -41.28 2.94 12.20
C ARG A 35 -39.87 3.41 12.51
N ARG A 36 -39.71 4.46 13.33
CA ARG A 36 -38.40 5.04 13.68
C ARG A 36 -37.49 4.06 14.43
N HIS A 37 -38.07 3.16 15.21
CA HIS A 37 -37.34 2.15 15.98
C HIS A 37 -37.19 0.82 15.23
N GLN A 38 -37.76 0.70 14.02
CA GLN A 38 -37.68 -0.52 13.21
C GLN A 38 -36.61 -0.36 12.14
N ILE A 39 -35.71 -1.35 12.07
CA ILE A 39 -34.73 -1.43 10.99
C ILE A 39 -35.49 -1.76 9.71
N ASN A 40 -35.46 -0.85 8.73
CA ASN A 40 -36.08 -1.12 7.44
C ASN A 40 -35.31 -2.17 6.65
N THR A 41 -35.95 -2.83 5.69
CA THR A 41 -35.34 -3.89 4.87
C THR A 41 -34.05 -3.44 4.17
N ARG A 42 -33.99 -2.17 3.76
CA ARG A 42 -32.79 -1.58 3.13
C ARG A 42 -31.63 -1.45 4.11
N GLN A 43 -31.90 -1.09 5.36
CA GLN A 43 -30.90 -1.03 6.42
C GLN A 43 -30.42 -2.43 6.80
N GLN A 44 -31.33 -3.41 6.90
CA GLN A 44 -30.96 -4.81 7.13
C GLN A 44 -30.04 -5.33 6.02
N PHE A 45 -30.40 -5.11 4.75
CA PHE A 45 -29.56 -5.46 3.60
C PHE A 45 -28.18 -4.80 3.67
N ARG A 46 -28.13 -3.51 4.04
CA ARG A 46 -26.86 -2.78 4.19
C ARG A 46 -26.00 -3.36 5.30
N LEU A 47 -26.57 -3.68 6.46
CA LEU A 47 -25.84 -4.28 7.57
C LEU A 47 -25.27 -5.66 7.20
N ALA A 48 -26.06 -6.48 6.52
CA ALA A 48 -25.62 -7.79 6.03
C ALA A 48 -24.48 -7.66 5.01
N CYS A 49 -24.60 -6.74 4.06
CA CYS A 49 -23.56 -6.45 3.08
C CYS A 49 -22.29 -5.91 3.76
N ASP A 50 -22.42 -4.97 4.68
CA ASP A 50 -21.29 -4.34 5.36
C ASP A 50 -20.49 -5.38 6.19
N ALA A 51 -21.17 -6.28 6.89
CA ALA A 51 -20.55 -7.39 7.60
C ALA A 51 -19.84 -8.38 6.65
N ALA A 52 -20.48 -8.76 5.54
CA ALA A 52 -19.89 -9.67 4.55
C ALA A 52 -18.63 -9.08 3.90
N VAL A 53 -18.69 -7.80 3.51
CA VAL A 53 -17.56 -7.06 2.91
C VAL A 53 -16.41 -6.93 3.90
N LEU A 54 -16.68 -6.61 5.17
CA LEU A 54 -15.63 -6.49 6.19
C LEU A 54 -14.87 -7.80 6.39
N ARG A 55 -15.61 -8.91 6.47
CA ARG A 55 -15.02 -10.25 6.61
C ARG A 55 -14.14 -10.59 5.42
N ALA A 56 -14.69 -10.54 4.20
CA ALA A 56 -13.94 -10.85 2.99
C ALA A 56 -12.71 -9.93 2.79
N PHE A 57 -12.84 -8.64 3.13
CA PHE A 57 -11.74 -7.68 3.08
C PHE A 57 -10.62 -8.03 4.08
N THR A 58 -10.98 -8.49 5.28
CA THR A 58 -10.04 -8.91 6.32
C THR A 58 -9.33 -10.21 5.95
N ASP A 59 -10.08 -11.20 5.45
CA ASP A 59 -9.54 -12.49 4.98
C ASP A 59 -8.55 -12.29 3.83
N ALA A 60 -8.85 -11.34 2.92
CA ALA A 60 -7.95 -10.92 1.84
C ALA A 60 -6.76 -10.06 2.31
N LYS A 61 -6.50 -9.97 3.62
CA LYS A 61 -5.42 -9.18 4.24
C LYS A 61 -5.46 -7.71 3.78
N GLN A 62 -6.68 -7.19 3.58
CA GLN A 62 -6.96 -5.82 3.16
C GLN A 62 -6.43 -5.47 1.74
N ARG A 63 -6.10 -6.47 0.91
CA ARG A 63 -5.52 -6.23 -0.44
C ARG A 63 -6.57 -6.05 -1.53
N TYR A 64 -7.78 -6.55 -1.31
CA TYR A 64 -8.82 -6.58 -2.34
C TYR A 64 -9.65 -5.29 -2.32
N GLY A 65 -9.80 -4.69 -3.51
CA GLY A 65 -10.77 -3.62 -3.75
C GLY A 65 -12.12 -4.16 -4.21
N ALA A 66 -13.04 -3.25 -4.52
CA ALA A 66 -14.42 -3.58 -4.92
C ALA A 66 -14.53 -4.62 -6.06
N PRO A 67 -13.67 -4.62 -7.11
CA PRO A 67 -13.77 -5.64 -8.17
C PRO A 67 -13.52 -7.05 -7.65
N ARG A 68 -12.37 -7.28 -6.99
CA ARG A 68 -12.01 -8.62 -6.46
C ARG A 68 -12.96 -9.09 -5.36
N LEU A 69 -13.45 -8.16 -4.54
CA LEU A 69 -14.46 -8.50 -3.52
C LEU A 69 -15.81 -8.87 -4.14
N ALA A 70 -16.14 -8.40 -5.35
CA ALA A 70 -17.36 -8.80 -6.04
C ALA A 70 -17.27 -10.23 -6.59
N ASP A 71 -16.08 -10.67 -6.98
CA ASP A 71 -15.83 -12.05 -7.37
C ASP A 71 -16.02 -13.01 -6.17
N GLU A 72 -15.55 -12.60 -4.99
CA GLU A 72 -15.68 -13.37 -3.73
C GLU A 72 -17.11 -13.33 -3.14
N LEU A 73 -17.87 -12.27 -3.44
CA LEU A 73 -19.21 -12.03 -2.90
C LEU A 73 -20.23 -11.85 -4.03
N PRO A 74 -20.56 -12.90 -4.80
CA PRO A 74 -21.42 -12.82 -5.99
C PRO A 74 -22.85 -12.36 -5.66
N ALA A 75 -23.28 -12.47 -4.40
CA ALA A 75 -24.56 -11.95 -3.92
C ALA A 75 -24.67 -10.42 -3.95
N TYR A 76 -23.55 -9.68 -4.08
CA TYR A 76 -23.53 -8.22 -4.11
C TYR A 76 -22.81 -7.71 -5.35
N ASN A 77 -23.44 -6.76 -6.05
CA ASN A 77 -22.78 -6.12 -7.19
C ASN A 77 -21.62 -5.20 -6.74
N ILE A 78 -20.70 -4.91 -7.68
CA ILE A 78 -19.50 -4.09 -7.45
C ILE A 78 -19.83 -2.72 -6.86
N LYS A 79 -20.92 -2.06 -7.28
CA LYS A 79 -21.32 -0.73 -6.78
C LYS A 79 -21.77 -0.79 -5.31
N THR A 80 -22.48 -1.85 -4.93
CA THR A 80 -22.93 -2.09 -3.55
C THR A 80 -21.72 -2.30 -2.64
N ILE A 81 -20.75 -3.10 -3.07
CA ILE A 81 -19.50 -3.36 -2.36
C ILE A 81 -18.65 -2.09 -2.25
N ALA A 82 -18.48 -1.34 -3.35
CA ALA A 82 -17.78 -0.06 -3.32
C ALA A 82 -18.44 0.95 -2.36
N GLY A 83 -19.78 0.98 -2.35
CA GLY A 83 -20.54 1.77 -1.39
C GLY A 83 -20.31 1.34 0.05
N SER A 84 -20.22 0.03 0.30
CA SER A 84 -19.91 -0.55 1.60
C SER A 84 -18.51 -0.18 2.09
N LEU A 85 -17.48 -0.40 1.26
CA LEU A 85 -16.09 -0.01 1.55
C LEU A 85 -16.00 1.47 1.94
N ARG A 86 -16.67 2.36 1.18
CA ARG A 86 -16.69 3.79 1.46
C ARG A 86 -17.35 4.12 2.79
N ARG A 87 -18.50 3.49 3.12
CA ARG A 87 -19.20 3.71 4.40
C ARG A 87 -18.38 3.26 5.60
N GLN A 88 -17.62 2.18 5.44
CA GLN A 88 -16.81 1.58 6.49
C GLN A 88 -15.38 2.17 6.56
N GLY A 89 -15.01 3.07 5.64
CA GLY A 89 -13.66 3.64 5.57
C GLY A 89 -12.58 2.63 5.15
N LEU A 90 -12.96 1.50 4.54
CA LEU A 90 -12.03 0.45 4.14
C LEU A 90 -11.38 0.80 2.80
N ARG A 91 -10.05 0.81 2.77
CA ARG A 91 -9.25 1.09 1.57
C ARG A 91 -8.27 -0.04 1.33
N ALA A 92 -8.30 -0.59 0.11
CA ALA A 92 -7.38 -1.65 -0.27
C ALA A 92 -5.93 -1.18 -0.17
N LYS A 93 -5.09 -1.97 0.51
CA LYS A 93 -3.65 -1.81 0.54
C LYS A 93 -3.09 -2.21 -0.81
N ALA A 94 -2.48 -1.26 -1.51
CA ALA A 94 -1.64 -1.59 -2.65
C ALA A 94 -0.40 -2.32 -2.13
N ALA A 95 -0.37 -3.65 -2.25
CA ALA A 95 0.87 -4.39 -2.05
C ALA A 95 1.76 -4.14 -3.26
N ARG A 96 2.99 -3.66 -3.02
CA ARG A 96 4.03 -3.64 -4.06
C ARG A 96 4.21 -5.07 -4.55
N LYS A 97 4.25 -5.30 -5.87
CA LYS A 97 4.47 -6.64 -6.44
C LYS A 97 5.78 -7.18 -5.87
N PHE A 98 5.69 -8.21 -5.02
CA PHE A 98 6.86 -8.93 -4.56
C PHE A 98 7.29 -9.85 -5.71
N SER A 99 8.38 -9.49 -6.37
CA SER A 99 9.08 -10.38 -7.28
C SER A 99 10.21 -11.04 -6.50
N PRO A 100 10.09 -12.32 -6.11
CA PRO A 100 11.23 -13.03 -5.56
C PRO A 100 12.33 -13.05 -6.61
N VAL A 101 13.51 -12.52 -6.27
CA VAL A 101 14.71 -12.68 -7.08
C VAL A 101 15.05 -14.16 -6.98
N SER A 102 14.80 -14.92 -8.05
CA SER A 102 15.15 -16.33 -8.09
C SER A 102 16.67 -16.43 -8.18
N TYR A 103 17.34 -16.62 -7.05
CA TYR A 103 18.72 -17.10 -7.05
C TYR A 103 18.71 -18.50 -7.67
N ARG A 104 19.31 -18.66 -8.85
CA ARG A 104 19.60 -19.98 -9.40
C ARG A 104 20.92 -20.42 -8.79
N GLU A 105 20.93 -21.58 -8.13
CA GLU A 105 22.19 -22.19 -7.71
C GLU A 105 23.09 -22.36 -8.92
N HIS A 106 24.21 -21.64 -8.89
CA HIS A 106 25.28 -21.77 -9.85
C HIS A 106 26.44 -22.49 -9.16
N GLY A 107 27.08 -23.45 -9.83
CA GLY A 107 28.25 -24.17 -9.29
C GLY A 107 29.52 -23.32 -9.15
N LEU A 108 29.41 -21.99 -9.29
CA LEU A 108 30.52 -21.05 -9.10
C LEU A 108 30.71 -20.76 -7.60
N PRO A 109 31.95 -20.53 -7.15
CA PRO A 109 32.23 -20.18 -5.76
C PRO A 109 31.50 -18.89 -5.37
N VAL A 110 30.71 -18.97 -4.32
CA VAL A 110 30.02 -17.81 -3.72
C VAL A 110 30.89 -17.27 -2.60
N SER A 111 31.28 -16.00 -2.67
CA SER A 111 31.98 -15.33 -1.57
C SER A 111 31.05 -15.20 -0.35
N GLU A 112 31.60 -15.36 0.86
CA GLU A 112 30.83 -15.14 2.09
C GLU A 112 30.22 -13.72 2.10
N ASN A 113 28.92 -13.62 2.42
CA ASN A 113 28.27 -12.33 2.61
C ASN A 113 28.71 -11.72 3.94
N LEU A 114 29.84 -11.03 3.93
CA LEU A 114 30.41 -10.35 5.09
C LEU A 114 29.61 -9.11 5.50
N LEU A 115 28.84 -8.52 4.58
CA LEU A 115 28.07 -7.31 4.84
C LEU A 115 26.85 -7.62 5.71
N LYS A 116 26.17 -8.76 5.51
CA LYS A 116 24.94 -9.16 6.24
C LYS A 116 23.91 -8.03 6.35
N GLN A 117 23.80 -7.19 5.31
CA GLN A 117 22.96 -5.98 5.26
C GLN A 117 23.30 -4.89 6.30
N ASP A 118 24.46 -4.96 6.95
CA ASP A 118 25.01 -3.88 7.75
C ASP A 118 25.74 -2.86 6.86
N PHE A 119 25.00 -1.82 6.46
CA PHE A 119 25.52 -0.73 5.65
C PHE A 119 26.19 0.39 6.46
N TYR A 120 26.30 0.26 7.79
CA TYR A 120 26.96 1.25 8.62
C TYR A 120 28.49 1.15 8.47
N ALA A 121 29.15 2.30 8.29
CA ALA A 121 30.61 2.43 8.26
C ALA A 121 31.01 3.63 9.13
N SER A 122 32.05 3.49 9.95
CA SER A 122 32.53 4.54 10.86
C SER A 122 33.61 5.44 10.25
N GLY A 123 34.15 5.05 9.09
CA GLY A 123 35.15 5.83 8.36
C GLY A 123 35.27 5.43 6.88
N PRO A 124 36.02 6.20 6.08
CA PRO A 124 36.16 5.97 4.65
C PRO A 124 36.87 4.64 4.35
N ASN A 125 36.49 4.00 3.23
CA ASN A 125 37.11 2.78 2.71
C ASN A 125 37.01 1.53 3.60
N GLN A 126 36.04 1.50 4.52
CA GLN A 126 35.75 0.31 5.32
C GLN A 126 34.82 -0.65 4.56
N LYS A 127 33.77 -0.11 3.93
CA LYS A 127 32.76 -0.86 3.19
C LYS A 127 32.38 -0.10 1.93
N TRP A 128 32.38 -0.80 0.81
CA TRP A 128 31.92 -0.28 -0.48
C TRP A 128 30.68 -1.04 -0.92
N SER A 129 29.83 -0.37 -1.69
CA SER A 129 28.63 -0.97 -2.29
C SER A 129 28.63 -0.67 -3.78
N GLY A 130 28.45 -1.72 -4.58
CA GLY A 130 28.23 -1.63 -6.01
C GLY A 130 26.74 -1.77 -6.36
N ASP A 131 26.31 -1.16 -7.45
CA ASP A 131 25.03 -1.47 -8.10
C ASP A 131 25.15 -1.28 -9.62
N ILE A 132 24.30 -1.97 -10.38
CA ILE A 132 24.16 -1.80 -11.83
C ILE A 132 22.76 -1.29 -12.11
N THR A 133 22.70 -0.14 -12.78
CA THR A 133 21.44 0.43 -13.24
C THR A 133 21.45 0.60 -14.76
N TYR A 134 20.28 0.86 -15.34
CA TYR A 134 20.11 1.11 -16.76
C TYR A 134 19.53 2.50 -16.97
N LEU A 135 20.12 3.24 -17.91
CA LEU A 135 19.75 4.59 -18.28
C LEU A 135 19.12 4.55 -19.67
N ARG A 136 17.98 5.22 -19.84
CA ARG A 136 17.36 5.40 -21.15
C ARG A 136 18.02 6.60 -21.84
N THR A 137 18.58 6.38 -23.03
CA THR A 137 19.10 7.43 -23.92
C THR A 137 18.31 7.42 -25.22
N ASP A 138 18.50 8.40 -26.10
CA ASP A 138 17.82 8.41 -27.41
C ASP A 138 18.28 7.26 -28.32
N GLU A 139 19.51 6.77 -28.12
CA GLU A 139 20.11 5.68 -28.89
C GLU A 139 19.81 4.27 -28.33
N GLY A 140 19.20 4.18 -27.13
CA GLY A 140 18.82 2.90 -26.54
C GLY A 140 18.97 2.85 -25.02
N TRP A 141 19.28 1.66 -24.51
CA TRP A 141 19.59 1.45 -23.10
C TRP A 141 21.10 1.44 -22.88
N LEU A 142 21.56 2.22 -21.91
CA LEU A 142 22.96 2.23 -21.45
C LEU A 142 23.02 1.65 -20.04
N TYR A 143 23.89 0.68 -19.81
CA TYR A 143 24.11 0.12 -18.49
C TYR A 143 25.21 0.89 -17.78
N LEU A 144 24.97 1.29 -16.54
CA LEU A 144 25.88 2.02 -15.68
C LEU A 144 26.15 1.18 -14.42
N ALA A 145 27.39 0.77 -14.21
CA ALA A 145 27.85 0.22 -12.94
C ALA A 145 28.48 1.32 -12.10
N VAL A 146 28.14 1.39 -10.82
CA VAL A 146 28.66 2.39 -9.87
C VAL A 146 29.14 1.69 -8.62
N VAL A 147 30.27 2.14 -8.07
CA VAL A 147 30.78 1.75 -6.76
C VAL A 147 30.86 3.00 -5.88
N ILE A 148 30.22 2.93 -4.70
CA ILE A 148 30.22 4.00 -3.69
C ILE A 148 30.93 3.57 -2.42
N ASP A 149 31.53 4.55 -1.74
CA ASP A 149 31.99 4.39 -0.36
C ASP A 149 30.81 4.60 0.61
N LEU A 150 30.50 3.63 1.48
CA LEU A 150 29.30 3.69 2.32
C LEU A 150 29.35 4.78 3.39
N TRP A 151 30.55 5.19 3.82
CA TRP A 151 30.72 6.29 4.78
C TRP A 151 30.49 7.66 4.12
N SER A 152 31.25 7.98 3.07
CA SER A 152 31.18 9.31 2.42
C SER A 152 30.03 9.47 1.41
N ARG A 153 29.44 8.35 0.96
CA ARG A 153 28.51 8.29 -0.19
C ARG A 153 29.10 8.78 -1.52
N ALA A 154 30.42 9.00 -1.57
CA ALA A 154 31.09 9.41 -2.80
C ALA A 154 31.12 8.26 -3.81
N VAL A 155 30.91 8.60 -5.09
CA VAL A 155 31.15 7.67 -6.21
C VAL A 155 32.66 7.51 -6.38
N ILE A 156 33.16 6.32 -6.09
CA ILE A 156 34.60 6.01 -6.12
C ILE A 156 35.00 5.23 -7.36
N GLY A 157 34.05 4.61 -8.07
CA GLY A 157 34.29 3.98 -9.36
C GLY A 157 32.99 3.89 -10.16
N TRP A 158 33.09 3.90 -11.48
CA TRP A 158 31.95 3.71 -12.37
C TRP A 158 32.41 3.22 -13.74
N SER A 159 31.52 2.59 -14.49
CA SER A 159 31.74 2.22 -15.89
C SER A 159 30.40 2.18 -16.62
N MET A 160 30.41 2.38 -17.94
CA MET A 160 29.20 2.35 -18.78
C MET A 160 29.42 1.47 -20.01
N ALA A 161 28.39 0.70 -20.38
CA ALA A 161 28.43 -0.15 -21.57
C ALA A 161 27.02 -0.33 -22.18
N PRO A 162 26.92 -0.60 -23.49
CA PRO A 162 25.63 -0.90 -24.15
C PRO A 162 25.04 -2.25 -23.74
N ARG A 163 25.80 -3.10 -23.03
CA ARG A 163 25.38 -4.42 -22.55
C ARG A 163 25.78 -4.61 -21.09
N MET A 164 24.92 -5.30 -20.33
CA MET A 164 25.22 -5.75 -18.98
C MET A 164 26.15 -6.97 -19.03
N THR A 165 27.43 -6.75 -18.74
CA THR A 165 28.47 -7.79 -18.75
C THR A 165 29.21 -7.81 -17.41
N ALA A 166 29.88 -8.93 -17.09
CA ALA A 166 30.75 -8.98 -15.91
C ALA A 166 31.89 -7.94 -16.00
N GLN A 167 32.38 -7.67 -17.21
CA GLN A 167 33.45 -6.69 -17.44
C GLN A 167 33.05 -5.28 -17.00
N LEU A 168 31.80 -4.87 -17.26
CA LEU A 168 31.27 -3.57 -16.82
C LEU A 168 31.47 -3.36 -15.31
N THR A 169 31.15 -4.38 -14.51
CA THR A 169 31.30 -4.35 -13.06
C THR A 169 32.77 -4.42 -12.63
N CYS A 170 33.57 -5.25 -13.30
CA CYS A 170 35.01 -5.33 -13.07
C CYS A 170 35.70 -3.98 -13.31
N ASP A 171 35.35 -3.26 -14.38
CA ASP A 171 35.93 -1.96 -14.72
C ASP A 171 35.59 -0.92 -13.66
N ALA A 172 34.34 -0.88 -13.20
CA ALA A 172 33.92 0.00 -12.11
C ALA A 172 34.67 -0.29 -10.81
N LEU A 173 34.87 -1.56 -10.43
CA LEU A 173 35.67 -1.91 -9.26
C LEU A 173 37.15 -1.55 -9.44
N GLN A 174 37.73 -1.86 -10.60
CA GLN A 174 39.13 -1.54 -10.88
C GLN A 174 39.40 -0.03 -10.74
N MET A 175 38.50 0.81 -11.27
CA MET A 175 38.55 2.26 -11.07
C MET A 175 38.52 2.63 -9.58
N ALA A 176 37.63 2.03 -8.78
CA ALA A 176 37.54 2.27 -7.34
C ALA A 176 38.83 1.89 -6.60
N LEU A 177 39.38 0.71 -6.92
CA LEU A 177 40.63 0.21 -6.32
C LEU A 177 41.82 1.12 -6.63
N TRP A 178 41.93 1.61 -7.87
CA TRP A 178 42.98 2.55 -8.27
C TRP A 178 42.86 3.89 -7.55
N ARG A 179 41.67 4.48 -7.52
CA ARG A 179 41.44 5.77 -6.83
C ARG A 179 41.69 5.71 -5.32
N ARG A 180 41.45 4.56 -4.69
CA ARG A 180 41.59 4.38 -3.23
C ARG A 180 42.87 3.64 -2.79
N LYS A 181 43.80 3.38 -3.71
CA LYS A 181 45.11 2.75 -3.44
C LYS A 181 45.00 1.42 -2.67
N ARG A 182 44.10 0.51 -3.09
CA ARG A 182 43.89 -0.84 -2.50
C ARG A 182 43.90 -0.83 -0.95
N PRO A 183 42.79 -0.46 -0.31
CA PRO A 183 42.73 -0.39 1.16
C PRO A 183 43.08 -1.76 1.77
N LYS A 184 44.01 -1.78 2.73
CA LYS A 184 44.54 -3.01 3.36
C LYS A 184 43.48 -3.90 4.04
N LYS A 185 42.26 -3.37 4.28
CA LYS A 185 41.10 -4.06 4.88
C LYS A 185 39.76 -3.51 4.34
N SER A 186 39.58 -3.47 3.02
CA SER A 186 38.27 -3.11 2.44
C SER A 186 37.51 -4.37 2.06
N HIS A 187 36.34 -4.58 2.70
CA HIS A 187 35.40 -5.62 2.32
C HIS A 187 34.51 -5.05 1.20
N CYS A 188 34.67 -5.56 -0.01
CA CYS A 188 33.83 -5.21 -1.15
C CYS A 188 32.93 -6.40 -1.45
N SER A 189 31.62 -6.25 -1.22
CA SER A 189 30.61 -7.20 -1.68
C SER A 189 29.97 -6.61 -2.95
N TYR A 190 29.95 -7.40 -4.01
CA TYR A 190 29.23 -7.09 -5.25
C TYR A 190 27.74 -7.46 -5.12
#